data_AF-A0A437UI45-F1
#
_entry.id   AF-A0A437UI45-F1
#
_cell.length_a   1.000
_cell.length_b   1.000
_cell.length_c   1.000
_cell.angle_alpha   90.00
_cell.angle_beta   90.00
_cell.angle_gamma   90.00
#
_symmetry.space_group_name_H-M   'P 1'
#
loop_
_entity.id
_entity.type
_entity.pdbx_description
1 polymer ?
#
loop_
_entity_poly.entity_id
_entity_poly.type
_entity_poly.pdbx_seq_one_letter_code
_entity_poly.pdbx_strand_id
1 'polypeptide(L)'
;METILALLTAKDTKEALNKFKELEEQCLSEPLYAEHLELFLPALTAERACGRGRTFKFFMINARWDSQKVIETHLAEILAVLDDPKAPIVRQCIPYLIYLAEAKPELIPVIQEKLTALDLSQYKESMQSLIKRDMDSLLAKITE
;
A
#
# COMPACT_ATOMS: atom_id res chain seq x y z
N MET A 1 -12.21 9.75 12.33
CA MET A 1 -11.53 9.91 11.02
C MET A 1 -10.28 10.77 11.14
N GLU A 2 -10.35 11.99 11.71
CA GLU A 2 -9.17 12.87 11.90
C GLU A 2 -8.00 12.18 12.62
N THR A 3 -8.27 11.35 13.62
CA THR A 3 -7.24 10.58 14.35
C THR A 3 -6.52 9.56 13.47
N ILE A 4 -7.23 8.92 12.54
CA ILE A 4 -6.62 7.95 11.62
C ILE A 4 -5.80 8.66 10.56
N LEU A 5 -6.31 9.75 9.98
CA LEU A 5 -5.54 10.54 9.02
C LEU A 5 -4.25 11.08 9.66
N ALA A 6 -4.32 11.55 10.92
CA ALA A 6 -3.15 11.94 11.70
C ALA A 6 -2.19 10.76 11.94
N LEU A 7 -2.71 9.57 12.26
CA LEU A 7 -1.90 8.36 12.41
C LEU A 7 -1.21 7.98 11.10
N LEU A 8 -1.91 8.01 9.96
CA LEU A 8 -1.35 7.67 8.66
C LEU A 8 -0.23 8.65 8.28
N THR A 9 -0.40 9.94 8.57
CA THR A 9 0.55 11.00 8.17
C THR A 9 1.61 11.35 9.22
N ALA A 10 1.54 10.76 10.42
CA ALA A 10 2.49 11.00 11.51
C ALA A 10 3.94 10.70 11.11
N LYS A 11 4.91 11.23 11.86
CA LYS A 11 6.32 10.83 11.74
C LYS A 11 6.51 9.33 12.02
N ASP A 12 7.55 8.74 11.45
CA ASP A 12 7.88 7.34 11.70
C ASP A 12 8.50 7.19 13.10
N THR A 13 7.71 6.69 14.04
CA THR A 13 8.15 6.36 15.39
C THR A 13 7.70 4.95 15.73
N LYS A 14 8.36 4.32 16.70
CA LYS A 14 7.94 3.02 17.24
C LYS A 14 6.46 3.04 17.68
N GLU A 15 6.02 4.15 18.28
CA GLU A 15 4.63 4.32 18.69
C GLU A 15 3.66 4.39 17.50
N ALA A 16 3.97 5.19 16.46
CA ALA A 16 3.13 5.28 15.27
C ALA A 16 3.07 3.95 14.51
N LEU A 17 4.18 3.22 14.47
CA LEU A 17 4.24 1.89 13.87
C LEU A 17 3.37 0.89 14.65
N ASN A 18 3.45 0.89 15.98
CA ASN A 18 2.62 0.01 16.81
C ASN A 18 1.13 0.32 16.64
N LYS A 19 0.76 1.61 16.66
CA LYS A 19 -0.63 2.04 16.41
C LYS A 19 -1.12 1.65 15.02
N PHE A 20 -0.24 1.70 14.00
CA PHE A 20 -0.61 1.24 12.66
C PHE A 20 -0.83 -0.27 12.61
N LYS A 21 -0.05 -1.07 13.35
CA LYS A 21 -0.27 -2.53 13.46
C LYS A 21 -1.59 -2.86 14.14
N GLU A 22 -1.94 -2.15 15.22
CA GLU A 22 -3.24 -2.29 15.87
C GLU A 22 -4.39 -1.96 14.90
N LEU A 23 -4.25 -0.86 14.13
CA LEU A 23 -5.22 -0.49 13.10
C LEU A 23 -5.31 -1.56 12.01
N GLU A 24 -4.19 -2.12 11.60
CA GLU A 24 -4.12 -3.20 10.62
C GLU A 24 -4.88 -4.44 11.06
N GLU A 25 -4.62 -4.93 12.26
CA GLU A 25 -5.33 -6.09 12.83
C GLU A 25 -6.85 -5.85 12.88
N GLN A 26 -7.27 -4.64 13.24
CA GLN A 26 -8.68 -4.26 13.29
C GLN A 26 -9.32 -4.22 11.90
N CYS A 27 -8.71 -3.57 10.91
CA CYS A 27 -9.25 -3.49 9.54
C CYS A 27 -9.24 -4.87 8.85
N LEU A 28 -8.27 -5.73 9.17
CA LEU A 28 -8.24 -7.12 8.72
C LEU A 28 -9.24 -8.02 9.45
N SER A 29 -9.97 -7.53 10.44
CA SER A 29 -11.03 -8.27 11.14
C SER A 29 -12.43 -7.71 10.82
N GLU A 30 -12.54 -6.40 10.67
CA GLU A 30 -13.80 -5.67 10.54
C GLU A 30 -13.71 -4.59 9.44
N PRO A 31 -14.83 -4.20 8.79
CA PRO A 31 -14.86 -3.20 7.71
C PRO A 31 -14.73 -1.75 8.23
N LEU A 32 -13.76 -1.51 9.10
CA LEU A 32 -13.53 -0.19 9.67
C LEU A 32 -13.08 0.79 8.59
N TYR A 33 -13.77 1.92 8.49
CA TYR A 33 -13.47 3.01 7.53
C TYR A 33 -13.63 2.65 6.05
N ALA A 34 -14.08 1.45 5.71
CA ALA A 34 -14.25 1.01 4.32
C ALA A 34 -15.20 1.93 3.51
N GLU A 35 -16.28 2.41 4.14
CA GLU A 35 -17.23 3.36 3.52
C GLU A 35 -16.70 4.79 3.38
N HIS A 36 -15.49 5.06 3.91
CA HIS A 36 -14.90 6.39 3.99
C HIS A 36 -13.48 6.43 3.41
N LEU A 37 -13.11 5.45 2.58
CA LEU A 37 -11.76 5.32 2.03
C LEU A 37 -11.31 6.55 1.24
N GLU A 38 -12.23 7.21 0.53
CA GLU A 38 -11.93 8.43 -0.26
C GLU A 38 -11.31 9.55 0.59
N LEU A 39 -11.67 9.63 1.87
CA LEU A 39 -11.15 10.67 2.78
C LEU A 39 -9.64 10.53 3.05
N PHE A 40 -9.06 9.38 2.73
CA PHE A 40 -7.65 9.10 2.96
C PHE A 40 -6.79 9.23 1.69
N LEU A 41 -7.40 9.45 0.52
CA LEU A 41 -6.68 9.68 -0.74
C LEU A 41 -5.63 10.80 -0.64
N PRO A 42 -5.91 11.96 -0.01
CA PRO A 42 -4.91 13.04 0.10
C PRO A 42 -3.62 12.62 0.83
N ALA A 43 -3.65 11.56 1.65
CA ALA A 43 -2.48 11.07 2.36
C ALA A 43 -1.53 10.22 1.50
N LEU A 44 -1.95 9.80 0.29
CA LEU A 44 -1.09 9.14 -0.70
C LEU A 44 0.03 10.08 -1.18
N THR A 45 -0.22 11.39 -1.15
CA THR A 45 0.76 12.45 -1.48
C THR A 45 1.31 13.16 -0.25
N ALA A 46 1.25 12.54 0.93
CA ALA A 46 1.79 13.13 2.15
C ALA A 46 3.27 13.53 1.99
N GLU A 47 3.65 14.65 2.60
CA GLU A 47 5.02 15.17 2.61
C GLU A 47 6.03 14.09 3.06
N ARG A 48 5.65 13.33 4.09
CA ARG A 48 6.47 12.27 4.67
C ARG A 48 6.29 10.97 3.90
N ALA A 49 7.42 10.40 3.46
CA ALA A 49 7.44 9.13 2.75
C ALA A 49 6.80 7.98 3.55
N CYS A 50 7.03 7.94 4.87
CA CYS A 50 6.38 6.97 5.75
C CYS A 50 4.85 7.13 5.80
N GLY A 51 4.33 8.33 5.57
CA GLY A 51 2.90 8.59 5.50
C GLY A 51 2.27 8.10 4.21
N ARG A 52 2.95 8.30 3.08
CA ARG A 52 2.53 7.72 1.79
C ARG A 52 2.47 6.20 1.86
N GLY A 53 3.52 5.58 2.39
CA GLY A 53 3.58 4.13 2.59
C GLY A 53 2.52 3.58 3.56
N ARG A 54 2.26 4.26 4.69
CA ARG A 54 1.17 3.87 5.61
C ARG A 54 -0.20 3.99 4.96
N THR A 55 -0.43 5.04 4.19
CA THR A 55 -1.69 5.24 3.48
C THR A 55 -1.91 4.16 2.42
N PHE A 56 -0.90 3.85 1.61
CA PHE A 56 -0.97 2.73 0.66
C PHE A 56 -1.37 1.42 1.36
N LYS A 57 -0.66 1.08 2.44
CA LYS A 57 -0.93 -0.14 3.22
C LYS A 57 -2.35 -0.16 3.78
N PHE A 58 -2.84 1.00 4.24
CA PHE A 58 -4.21 1.17 4.72
C PHE A 58 -5.27 0.88 3.66
N PHE A 59 -5.07 1.30 2.40
CA PHE A 59 -5.96 0.94 1.30
C PHE A 59 -5.93 -0.58 1.05
N MET A 60 -4.73 -1.19 1.02
CA MET A 60 -4.60 -2.61 0.74
C MET A 60 -5.33 -3.49 1.76
N ILE A 61 -5.14 -3.24 3.07
CA ILE A 61 -5.80 -4.03 4.13
C ILE A 61 -7.33 -3.86 4.15
N ASN A 62 -7.85 -2.80 3.53
CA ASN A 62 -9.29 -2.56 3.41
C ASN A 62 -9.87 -3.03 2.07
N ALA A 63 -9.07 -3.57 1.15
CA ALA A 63 -9.50 -3.89 -0.21
C ALA A 63 -10.71 -4.83 -0.28
N ARG A 64 -10.78 -5.82 0.61
CA ARG A 64 -11.90 -6.77 0.68
C ARG A 64 -13.22 -6.15 1.15
N TRP A 65 -13.17 -4.98 1.79
CA TRP A 65 -14.32 -4.27 2.33
C TRP A 65 -14.79 -3.13 1.44
N ASP A 66 -14.03 -2.79 0.40
CA ASP A 66 -14.30 -1.67 -0.50
C ASP A 66 -15.45 -2.00 -1.48
N SER A 67 -16.68 -1.88 -0.97
CA SER A 67 -17.92 -2.06 -1.72
C SER A 67 -18.22 -0.88 -2.66
N GLN A 68 -17.68 0.30 -2.37
CA GLN A 68 -17.85 1.52 -3.15
C GLN A 68 -16.88 1.60 -4.34
N LYS A 69 -15.92 0.65 -4.43
CA LYS A 69 -14.90 0.59 -5.49
C LYS A 69 -13.99 1.81 -5.52
N VAL A 70 -13.70 2.37 -4.35
CA VAL A 70 -12.79 3.52 -4.22
C VAL A 70 -11.40 3.16 -4.73
N ILE A 71 -10.92 1.96 -4.40
CA ILE A 71 -9.59 1.48 -4.79
C ILE A 71 -9.51 1.27 -6.30
N GLU A 72 -10.51 0.65 -6.93
CA GLU A 72 -10.55 0.52 -8.39
C GLU A 72 -10.58 1.90 -9.08
N THR A 73 -11.39 2.82 -8.55
CA THR A 73 -11.56 4.17 -9.11
C THR A 73 -10.27 4.98 -9.04
N HIS A 74 -9.51 4.83 -7.94
CA HIS A 74 -8.27 5.57 -7.68
C HIS A 74 -7.01 4.70 -7.82
N LEU A 75 -7.10 3.58 -8.54
CA LEU A 75 -6.05 2.56 -8.55
C LEU A 75 -4.71 3.12 -9.02
N ALA A 76 -4.71 3.94 -10.07
CA ALA A 76 -3.50 4.56 -10.60
C ALA A 76 -2.83 5.49 -9.57
N GLU A 77 -3.61 6.27 -8.83
CA GLU A 77 -3.13 7.17 -7.78
C GLU A 77 -2.54 6.39 -6.60
N ILE A 78 -3.21 5.32 -6.18
CA ILE A 78 -2.75 4.44 -5.10
C ILE A 78 -1.43 3.75 -5.51
N LEU A 79 -1.39 3.15 -6.70
CA LEU A 79 -0.20 2.43 -7.20
C LEU A 79 0.99 3.35 -7.46
N ALA A 80 0.80 4.66 -7.64
CA ALA A 80 1.90 5.63 -7.78
C ALA A 80 2.82 5.69 -6.55
N VAL A 81 2.36 5.25 -5.37
CA VAL A 81 3.23 5.11 -4.18
C VAL A 81 4.35 4.10 -4.40
N LEU A 82 4.22 3.17 -5.36
CA LEU A 82 5.29 2.23 -5.68
C LEU A 82 6.45 2.87 -6.46
N ASP A 83 6.28 4.09 -6.99
CA ASP A 83 7.35 4.87 -7.63
C ASP A 83 8.07 5.81 -6.64
N ASP A 84 7.85 5.64 -5.32
CA ASP A 84 8.39 6.55 -4.30
C ASP A 84 9.93 6.66 -4.38
N PRO A 85 10.51 7.87 -4.30
CA PRO A 85 11.96 8.05 -4.31
C PRO A 85 12.67 7.36 -3.12
N LYS A 86 11.93 6.96 -2.08
CA LYS A 86 12.46 6.22 -0.94
C LYS A 86 12.23 4.73 -1.14
N ALA A 87 13.29 4.02 -1.57
CA ALA A 87 13.29 2.56 -1.69
C ALA A 87 12.68 1.81 -0.49
N PRO A 88 12.93 2.19 0.79
CA PRO A 88 12.30 1.51 1.93
C PRO A 88 10.76 1.56 1.91
N ILE A 89 10.16 2.60 1.34
CA ILE A 89 8.70 2.72 1.23
C ILE A 89 8.18 1.73 0.20
N VAL A 90 8.77 1.70 -0.99
CA VAL A 90 8.39 0.76 -2.06
C VAL A 90 8.47 -0.68 -1.57
N ARG A 91 9.58 -1.05 -0.92
CA ARG A 91 9.77 -2.37 -0.31
C ARG A 91 8.69 -2.75 0.70
N GLN A 92 8.27 -1.81 1.55
CA GLN A 92 7.23 -2.07 2.55
C GLN A 92 5.83 -2.14 1.95
N CYS A 93 5.60 -1.52 0.79
CA CYS A 93 4.30 -1.50 0.14
C CYS A 93 4.05 -2.73 -0.72
N ILE A 94 5.07 -3.23 -1.44
CA ILE A 94 4.90 -4.37 -2.36
C ILE A 94 4.21 -5.57 -1.69
N PRO A 95 4.64 -6.08 -0.52
CA PRO A 95 3.99 -7.24 0.09
C PRO A 95 2.49 -7.07 0.40
N TYR A 96 2.02 -5.84 0.57
CA TYR A 96 0.62 -5.54 0.88
C TYR A 96 -0.31 -5.69 -0.33
N LEU A 97 0.22 -5.69 -1.55
CA LEU A 97 -0.58 -5.95 -2.75
C LEU A 97 -1.27 -7.32 -2.72
N ILE A 98 -0.83 -8.25 -1.86
CA ILE A 98 -1.50 -9.53 -1.64
C ILE A 98 -2.97 -9.34 -1.24
N TYR A 99 -3.26 -8.35 -0.38
CA TYR A 99 -4.63 -8.10 0.07
C TYR A 99 -5.52 -7.61 -1.07
N LEU A 100 -4.97 -6.83 -2.00
CA LEU A 100 -5.69 -6.39 -3.19
C LEU A 100 -5.93 -7.56 -4.16
N ALA A 101 -4.91 -8.38 -4.40
CA ALA A 101 -5.00 -9.54 -5.27
C ALA A 101 -6.00 -10.58 -4.76
N GLU A 102 -6.01 -10.85 -3.45
CA GLU A 102 -6.97 -11.77 -2.82
C GLU A 102 -8.41 -11.23 -2.85
N ALA A 103 -8.58 -9.92 -2.62
CA ALA A 103 -9.89 -9.28 -2.57
C ALA A 103 -10.50 -9.06 -3.96
N LYS A 104 -9.67 -8.72 -4.94
CA LYS A 104 -10.07 -8.29 -6.29
C LYS A 104 -9.16 -8.97 -7.33
N PRO A 105 -9.28 -10.29 -7.54
CA PRO A 105 -8.41 -11.04 -8.46
C PRO A 105 -8.38 -10.50 -9.89
N GLU A 106 -9.45 -9.82 -10.33
CA GLU A 106 -9.53 -9.13 -11.61
C GLU A 106 -8.47 -8.03 -11.80
N LEU A 107 -7.89 -7.51 -10.71
CA LEU A 107 -6.83 -6.50 -10.74
C LEU A 107 -5.42 -7.10 -10.79
N ILE A 108 -5.25 -8.42 -10.67
CA ILE A 108 -3.94 -9.08 -10.72
C ILE A 108 -3.14 -8.68 -11.98
N PRO A 109 -3.72 -8.65 -13.20
CA PRO A 109 -2.99 -8.20 -14.38
C PRO A 109 -2.45 -6.77 -14.26
N VAL A 110 -3.21 -5.87 -13.63
CA VAL A 110 -2.80 -4.47 -13.42
C VAL A 110 -1.67 -4.39 -12.39
N ILE A 111 -1.72 -5.20 -11.33
CA ILE A 111 -0.65 -5.32 -10.34
C ILE A 111 0.64 -5.80 -11.02
N GLN A 112 0.55 -6.85 -11.84
CA GLN A 112 1.69 -7.40 -12.59
C GLN A 112 2.31 -6.37 -13.52
N GLU A 113 1.49 -5.69 -14.33
CA GLU A 113 1.93 -4.63 -15.24
C GLU A 113 2.66 -3.53 -14.47
N LYS A 114 2.08 -3.06 -13.35
CA LYS A 114 2.70 -2.03 -12.52
C LYS A 114 4.06 -2.46 -11.97
N LEU A 115 4.17 -3.69 -11.46
CA LEU A 115 5.42 -4.21 -10.90
C LEU A 115 6.50 -4.36 -11.98
N THR A 116 6.15 -4.89 -13.15
CA THR A 116 7.08 -5.02 -14.30
C THR A 116 7.57 -3.66 -14.81
N ALA A 117 6.72 -2.62 -14.71
CA ALA A 117 7.04 -1.27 -15.16
C ALA A 117 7.85 -0.43 -14.15
N LEU A 118 8.15 -0.93 -12.94
CA LEU A 118 8.88 -0.16 -11.94
C LEU A 118 10.30 0.19 -12.41
N ASP A 119 10.59 1.49 -12.46
CA ASP A 119 11.94 1.99 -12.68
C ASP A 119 12.74 1.95 -11.37
N LEU A 120 13.62 0.95 -11.26
CA LEU A 120 14.50 0.75 -10.11
C LEU A 120 15.83 1.50 -10.23
N SER A 121 16.13 2.13 -11.36
CA SER A 121 17.43 2.76 -11.64
C SER A 121 17.75 3.91 -10.67
N GLN A 122 16.72 4.54 -10.11
CA GLN A 122 16.82 5.57 -9.09
C GLN A 122 17.37 5.07 -7.74
N TYR A 123 17.39 3.76 -7.49
CA TYR A 123 17.85 3.19 -6.23
C TYR A 123 19.27 2.61 -6.33
N LYS A 124 19.97 2.51 -5.20
CA LYS A 124 21.24 1.78 -5.11
C LYS A 124 21.02 0.30 -5.41
N GLU A 125 22.00 -0.37 -6.04
CA GLU A 125 21.93 -1.79 -6.44
C GLU A 125 21.48 -2.74 -5.32
N SER A 126 21.93 -2.48 -4.08
CA SER A 126 21.52 -3.27 -2.91
C SER A 126 20.02 -3.15 -2.63
N MET A 127 19.42 -1.98 -2.82
CA MET A 127 17.98 -1.78 -2.67
C MET A 127 17.20 -2.33 -3.86
N GLN A 128 17.74 -2.20 -5.08
CA GLN A 128 17.11 -2.80 -6.28
C GLN A 128 16.96 -4.32 -6.11
N SER A 129 18.02 -5.00 -5.65
CA SER A 129 18.01 -6.44 -5.40
C SER A 129 16.96 -6.86 -4.36
N LEU A 130 16.75 -6.04 -3.33
CA LEU A 130 15.75 -6.31 -2.31
C LEU A 130 14.33 -6.07 -2.82
N ILE A 131 14.10 -4.99 -3.58
CA ILE A 131 12.81 -4.72 -4.22
C ILE A 131 12.44 -5.85 -5.16
N LYS A 132 13.35 -6.31 -6.03
CA LYS A 132 13.11 -7.45 -6.93
C LYS A 132 12.70 -8.70 -6.17
N ARG A 133 13.37 -9.02 -5.06
CA ARG A 133 12.97 -10.15 -4.20
C ARG A 133 11.57 -9.99 -3.63
N ASP A 134 11.23 -8.79 -3.17
CA ASP A 134 9.89 -8.49 -2.65
C ASP A 134 8.83 -8.66 -3.77
N MET A 135 9.13 -8.25 -5.01
CA MET A 135 8.28 -8.45 -6.21
C MET A 135 8.13 -9.93 -6.57
N ASP A 136 9.23 -10.66 -6.71
CA ASP A 136 9.22 -12.07 -7.10
C ASP A 136 8.42 -12.91 -6.08
N SER A 137 8.58 -12.60 -4.78
CA SER A 137 7.85 -13.28 -3.71
C SER A 137 6.34 -13.02 -3.76
N LEU A 138 5.93 -11.80 -4.12
CA LEU A 138 4.52 -11.46 -4.30
C LEU A 138 3.96 -12.11 -5.58
N LEU A 139 4.67 -11.98 -6.70
CA LEU A 139 4.25 -12.51 -7.99
C LEU A 139 4.00 -14.01 -7.91
N ALA A 140 4.92 -14.75 -7.28
CA ALA A 140 4.76 -16.19 -7.06
C ALA A 140 3.44 -16.54 -6.34
N LYS A 141 2.96 -15.70 -5.42
CA LYS A 141 1.72 -15.95 -4.65
C LYS A 141 0.44 -15.60 -5.41
N ILE A 142 0.50 -14.68 -6.36
CA ILE A 142 -0.69 -14.18 -7.07
C ILE A 142 -0.84 -14.77 -8.48
N THR A 143 0.09 -15.64 -8.89
CA THR A 143 0.05 -16.40 -10.15
C THR A 143 -0.26 -17.88 -9.97
N GLU A 144 -0.39 -18.34 -8.73
CA GLU A 144 -0.84 -19.71 -8.37
C GLU A 144 -2.36 -19.84 -8.55
#